data_AF-A0A059IY57-F1
#
_entry.id   AF-A0A059IY57-F1
#
_cell.length_a   1.000
_cell.length_b   1.000
_cell.length_c   1.000
_cell.angle_alpha   90.00
_cell.angle_beta   90.00
_cell.angle_gamma   90.00
#
_symmetry.space_group_name_H-M   'P 1'
#
loop_
_entity.id
_entity.type
_entity.pdbx_description
1 polymer ?
#
loop_
_entity_poly.entity_id
_entity_poly.type
_entity_poly.pdbx_seq_one_letter_code
_entity_poly.pdbx_strand_id
1 'polypeptide(L)'
;MEKLAQKMDSEKWEPINFSPQDALILARVVQSMTVDPPAWHAYADVSITGLEKCEQDLHTNSSIPAEPTNAVAPNKKEPALATIEGEKFMLVDSVAFALRGIEQYLILLVSIPGMANEISMALADYLKLYNSRTEELILGAGARITAGLTNINTKHLALTSQSLSFFITLIPYIRESVRRKPSIIISSLAGYDCLKCLFQENRSSIYHKLINIMSFRTTLYIREMEKIKWDDEVEVQRTVSPYIETLTKEALTLERVLGKYLPTSNMEIILNQVFESYREQWSKAFKEAVILTEAGKSRLLRDAELLQAKLDKINGSKELGAHMINIVKAKQISSRPESSRSEPSG
;
A
#
# COMPACT_ATOMS: atom_id res chain seq x y z
N MET A 1 24.29 -3.20 -5.74
CA MET A 1 23.60 -2.36 -4.75
C MET A 1 23.40 -0.93 -5.23
N GLU A 2 24.43 -0.21 -5.69
CA GLU A 2 24.29 1.18 -6.19
C GLU A 2 23.23 1.35 -7.28
N LYS A 3 23.23 0.48 -8.30
CA LYS A 3 22.21 0.51 -9.37
C LYS A 3 20.78 0.33 -8.83
N LEU A 4 20.59 -0.44 -7.74
CA LEU A 4 19.29 -0.57 -7.11
C LEU A 4 18.88 0.74 -6.45
N ALA A 5 19.78 1.36 -5.67
CA ALA A 5 19.49 2.64 -5.02
C ALA A 5 19.13 3.72 -6.05
N GLN A 6 19.92 3.87 -7.12
CA GLN A 6 19.62 4.79 -8.23
C GLN A 6 18.26 4.48 -8.87
N LYS A 7 17.94 3.19 -9.05
CA LYS A 7 16.65 2.81 -9.60
C LYS A 7 15.50 3.23 -8.69
N MET A 8 15.62 2.98 -7.38
CA MET A 8 14.62 3.37 -6.38
C MET A 8 14.46 4.88 -6.28
N ASP A 9 15.53 5.65 -6.44
CA ASP A 9 15.48 7.11 -6.41
C ASP A 9 14.67 7.73 -7.55
N SER A 10 14.57 7.02 -8.67
CA SER A 10 13.73 7.40 -9.82
C SER A 10 12.34 6.78 -9.81
N GLU A 11 11.98 6.00 -8.78
CA GLU A 11 10.70 5.29 -8.70
C GLU A 11 9.53 6.26 -8.51
N LYS A 12 8.54 6.16 -9.41
CA LYS A 12 7.32 6.98 -9.40
C LYS A 12 6.16 6.30 -8.68
N TRP A 13 6.33 5.05 -8.26
CA TRP A 13 5.31 4.24 -7.60
C TRP A 13 4.06 4.10 -8.47
N GLU A 14 4.30 3.76 -9.73
CA GLU A 14 3.28 3.52 -10.74
C GLU A 14 3.16 2.00 -11.00
N PRO A 15 1.94 1.47 -11.18
CA PRO A 15 1.77 0.06 -11.44
C PRO A 15 2.39 -0.30 -12.79
N ILE A 16 3.20 -1.36 -12.80
CA ILE A 16 3.78 -1.90 -14.03
C ILE A 16 2.93 -3.04 -14.58
N ASN A 17 3.02 -3.24 -15.89
CA ASN A 17 2.63 -4.50 -16.51
C ASN A 17 3.77 -5.50 -16.30
N PHE A 18 3.55 -6.55 -15.50
CA PHE A 18 4.60 -7.49 -15.16
C PHE A 18 5.03 -8.28 -16.41
N SER A 19 6.28 -8.11 -16.83
CA SER A 19 6.72 -8.62 -18.12
C SER A 19 6.81 -10.16 -18.12
N PRO A 20 6.65 -10.83 -19.28
CA PRO A 20 6.85 -12.28 -19.37
C PRO A 20 8.26 -12.72 -18.90
N GLN A 21 9.27 -11.88 -19.14
CA GLN A 21 10.62 -12.13 -18.67
C GLN A 21 10.69 -12.10 -17.14
N ASP A 22 10.10 -11.09 -16.48
CA ASP A 22 10.10 -11.00 -15.02
C ASP A 22 9.26 -12.12 -14.38
N ALA A 23 8.18 -12.55 -15.04
CA ALA A 23 7.40 -13.72 -14.62
C ALA A 23 8.21 -15.01 -14.66
N LEU A 24 9.03 -15.17 -15.70
CA LEU A 24 9.93 -16.31 -15.82
C LEU A 24 11.03 -16.29 -14.74
N ILE A 25 11.57 -15.11 -14.43
CA ILE A 25 12.53 -14.92 -13.33
C ILE A 25 11.89 -15.29 -11.99
N LEU A 26 10.69 -14.77 -11.71
CA LEU A 26 9.96 -15.09 -10.49
C LEU A 26 9.73 -16.59 -10.36
N ALA A 27 9.28 -17.26 -11.43
CA ALA A 27 9.06 -18.69 -11.43
C ALA A 27 10.34 -19.48 -11.11
N ARG A 28 11.49 -19.06 -11.63
CA ARG A 28 12.80 -19.66 -11.32
C ARG A 28 13.18 -19.48 -9.85
N VAL A 29 12.99 -18.28 -9.28
CA VAL A 29 13.27 -17.98 -7.86
C VAL A 29 12.37 -18.81 -6.93
N VAL A 30 11.11 -19.02 -7.31
CA VAL A 30 10.19 -19.87 -6.53
C VAL A 30 10.60 -21.35 -6.66
N GLN A 31 10.90 -21.81 -7.87
CA GLN A 31 11.34 -23.19 -8.14
C GLN A 31 12.63 -23.55 -7.39
N SER A 32 13.55 -22.59 -7.25
CA SER A 32 14.85 -22.80 -6.59
C SER A 32 14.74 -23.15 -5.11
N MET A 33 13.57 -23.04 -4.49
CA MET A 33 13.32 -23.64 -3.18
C MET A 33 13.65 -25.14 -3.17
N THR A 34 13.38 -25.86 -4.26
CA THR A 34 13.54 -27.33 -4.33
C THR A 34 14.72 -27.75 -5.18
N VAL A 35 14.86 -27.17 -6.38
CA VAL A 35 15.85 -27.54 -7.37
C VAL A 35 16.34 -26.29 -8.06
N ASP A 36 17.66 -26.17 -8.23
CA ASP A 36 18.25 -25.05 -8.98
C ASP A 36 17.77 -25.10 -10.45
N PRO A 37 17.18 -24.00 -10.98
CA PRO A 37 16.79 -23.92 -12.37
C PRO A 37 17.94 -24.29 -13.33
N PRO A 38 17.72 -25.15 -14.34
CA PRO A 38 18.76 -25.57 -15.28
C PRO A 38 19.49 -24.39 -15.95
N ALA A 39 18.75 -23.31 -16.22
CA ALA A 39 19.28 -22.10 -16.82
C ALA A 39 20.39 -21.41 -15.99
N TRP A 40 20.46 -21.65 -14.68
CA TRP A 40 21.49 -21.07 -13.82
C TRP A 40 22.83 -21.80 -13.95
N HIS A 41 22.83 -23.08 -14.33
CA HIS A 41 24.05 -23.87 -14.52
C HIS A 41 24.83 -23.51 -15.79
N ALA A 42 24.15 -23.01 -16.83
CA ALA A 42 24.80 -22.56 -18.06
C ALA A 42 25.86 -21.47 -17.83
N TYR A 43 25.72 -20.68 -16.76
CA TYR A 43 26.70 -19.67 -16.36
C TYR A 43 27.91 -20.25 -15.61
N ALA A 44 27.77 -21.42 -14.99
CA ALA A 44 28.88 -22.11 -14.32
C ALA A 44 29.81 -22.79 -15.33
N ASP A 45 29.25 -23.32 -16.43
CA ASP A 45 30.03 -23.96 -17.50
C ASP A 45 30.96 -22.97 -18.23
N VAL A 46 30.52 -21.72 -18.42
CA VAL A 46 31.36 -20.66 -19.02
C VAL A 46 32.62 -20.38 -18.18
N SER A 47 32.57 -20.55 -16.86
CA SER A 47 33.75 -20.38 -15.99
C SER A 47 34.74 -21.54 -16.03
N ILE A 48 34.34 -22.73 -16.51
CA ILE A 48 35.25 -23.89 -16.63
C ILE A 48 35.86 -23.99 -18.03
N THR A 49 35.14 -23.57 -19.09
CA THR A 49 35.66 -23.62 -20.48
C THR A 49 36.12 -22.27 -21.05
N GLY A 50 35.96 -21.16 -20.32
CA GLY A 50 36.14 -19.80 -20.83
C GLY A 50 37.48 -19.13 -20.55
N LEU A 51 38.51 -19.84 -20.08
CA LEU A 51 39.84 -19.25 -19.84
C LEU A 51 40.80 -19.29 -21.04
N GLU A 52 40.39 -19.80 -22.21
CA GLU A 52 41.27 -19.88 -23.40
C GLU A 52 40.71 -19.30 -24.71
N LYS A 53 39.50 -18.71 -24.74
CA LYS A 53 38.90 -18.26 -26.03
C LYS A 53 38.08 -16.96 -25.96
N CYS A 54 38.64 -15.88 -25.41
CA CYS A 54 38.03 -14.56 -25.61
C CYS A 54 39.09 -13.47 -25.85
N GLU A 55 39.91 -13.68 -26.87
CA GLU A 55 40.60 -12.61 -27.60
C GLU A 55 40.51 -12.90 -29.09
N GLN A 56 39.31 -12.83 -29.65
CA GLN A 56 39.00 -12.57 -31.07
C GLN A 56 37.51 -12.86 -31.27
N ASP A 57 36.75 -11.77 -31.47
CA ASP A 57 35.55 -11.67 -32.33
C ASP A 57 34.65 -10.53 -31.86
N LEU A 58 35.25 -9.35 -31.68
CA LEU A 58 34.59 -8.08 -31.92
C LEU A 58 34.80 -7.75 -33.40
N HIS A 59 33.91 -8.22 -34.28
CA HIS A 59 33.53 -7.62 -35.56
C HIS A 59 32.82 -8.65 -36.45
N THR A 60 31.48 -8.59 -36.55
CA THR A 60 30.78 -8.48 -37.85
C THR A 60 29.25 -8.38 -37.68
N ASN A 61 28.66 -7.49 -38.47
CA ASN A 61 27.24 -7.21 -38.59
C ASN A 61 26.47 -8.29 -39.38
N SER A 62 25.22 -8.57 -39.00
CA SER A 62 24.10 -8.85 -39.94
C SER A 62 22.77 -8.93 -39.16
N SER A 63 21.81 -8.04 -39.40
CA SER A 63 20.82 -8.02 -40.49
C SER A 63 19.58 -8.88 -40.21
N ILE A 64 18.44 -8.18 -40.08
CA ILE A 64 17.06 -8.64 -39.88
C ILE A 64 16.53 -9.36 -41.15
N PRO A 65 15.52 -10.25 -41.02
CA PRO A 65 14.36 -10.12 -41.90
C PRO A 65 13.01 -10.10 -41.15
N ALA A 66 12.07 -9.32 -41.68
CA ALA A 66 10.76 -9.02 -41.12
C ALA A 66 9.62 -9.88 -41.70
N GLU A 67 8.65 -10.20 -40.82
CA GLU A 67 7.18 -10.26 -40.99
C GLU A 67 6.51 -11.34 -41.92
N PRO A 68 5.24 -11.76 -41.67
CA PRO A 68 4.08 -10.86 -41.61
C PRO A 68 3.04 -11.05 -40.48
N THR A 69 2.27 -9.97 -40.41
CA THR A 69 1.15 -9.52 -39.59
C THR A 69 -0.02 -10.50 -39.45
N ASN A 70 -0.66 -10.51 -38.27
CA ASN A 70 -2.12 -10.57 -38.18
C ASN A 70 -2.62 -9.78 -36.96
N ALA A 71 -3.35 -8.72 -37.24
CA ALA A 71 -3.90 -7.78 -36.30
C ALA A 71 -5.14 -8.34 -35.60
N VAL A 72 -5.14 -8.30 -34.27
CA VAL A 72 -6.37 -8.36 -33.45
C VAL A 72 -6.29 -7.21 -32.46
N ALA A 73 -7.31 -6.35 -32.50
CA ALA A 73 -7.45 -5.17 -31.66
C ALA A 73 -7.21 -5.48 -30.17
N PRO A 74 -6.49 -4.63 -29.40
CA PRO A 74 -6.34 -4.87 -27.98
C PRO A 74 -7.64 -4.46 -27.29
N ASN A 75 -8.50 -5.46 -27.04
CA ASN A 75 -9.29 -5.47 -25.81
C ASN A 75 -8.35 -5.06 -24.67
N LYS A 76 -8.73 -4.09 -23.83
CA LYS A 76 -7.97 -3.67 -22.65
C LYS A 76 -7.64 -4.91 -21.80
N LYS A 77 -6.49 -5.53 -22.06
CA LYS A 77 -5.96 -6.63 -21.25
C LYS A 77 -5.70 -6.05 -19.87
N GLU A 78 -6.29 -6.66 -18.85
CA GLU A 78 -5.91 -6.36 -17.47
C GLU A 78 -4.37 -6.42 -17.35
N PRO A 79 -3.75 -5.49 -16.60
CA PRO A 79 -2.30 -5.50 -16.43
C PRO A 79 -1.86 -6.85 -15.89
N ALA A 80 -0.85 -7.47 -16.49
CA ALA A 80 -0.30 -8.72 -16.02
C ALA A 80 0.28 -8.50 -14.61
N LEU A 81 -0.13 -9.35 -13.68
CA LEU A 81 0.26 -9.28 -12.27
C LEU A 81 1.28 -10.38 -11.97
N ALA A 82 2.21 -10.11 -11.06
CA ALA A 82 3.04 -11.15 -10.50
C ALA A 82 2.18 -12.11 -9.66
N THR A 83 2.46 -13.40 -9.69
CA THR A 83 1.70 -14.40 -8.92
C THR A 83 2.64 -15.33 -8.18
N ILE A 84 2.42 -15.50 -6.87
CA ILE A 84 3.11 -16.49 -6.02
C ILE A 84 2.04 -17.29 -5.29
N GLU A 85 2.01 -18.62 -5.46
CA GLU A 85 1.01 -19.50 -4.83
C GLU A 85 -0.46 -19.08 -5.02
N GLY A 86 -0.76 -18.46 -6.17
CA GLY A 86 -2.10 -17.96 -6.48
C GLY A 86 -2.41 -16.56 -5.93
N GLU A 87 -1.58 -16.01 -5.05
CA GLU A 87 -1.65 -14.60 -4.63
C GLU A 87 -1.12 -13.70 -5.73
N LYS A 88 -1.92 -12.69 -6.13
CA LYS A 88 -1.59 -11.76 -7.21
C LYS A 88 -1.06 -10.43 -6.65
N PHE A 89 -0.02 -9.90 -7.25
CA PHE A 89 0.64 -8.66 -6.83
C PHE A 89 0.68 -7.64 -7.95
N MET A 90 0.15 -6.44 -7.66
CA MET A 90 0.36 -5.25 -8.49
C MET A 90 1.64 -4.56 -8.03
N LEU A 91 2.66 -4.58 -8.88
CA LEU A 91 4.01 -4.18 -8.53
C LEU A 91 4.42 -2.86 -9.20
N VAL A 92 5.53 -2.32 -8.74
CA VAL A 92 6.21 -1.15 -9.32
C VAL A 92 7.54 -1.57 -9.94
N ASP A 93 8.15 -0.68 -10.72
CA ASP A 93 9.31 -1.01 -11.57
C ASP A 93 10.56 -1.38 -10.76
N SER A 94 10.77 -0.71 -9.63
CA SER A 94 11.86 -1.02 -8.68
C SER A 94 11.75 -2.43 -8.09
N VAL A 95 10.55 -3.01 -7.95
CA VAL A 95 10.38 -4.41 -7.51
C VAL A 95 10.85 -5.37 -8.59
N ALA A 96 10.45 -5.15 -9.85
CA ALA A 96 10.91 -5.98 -10.97
C ALA A 96 12.43 -5.89 -11.13
N PHE A 97 12.99 -4.69 -10.98
CA PHE A 97 14.44 -4.49 -10.99
C PHE A 97 15.12 -5.25 -9.84
N ALA A 98 14.57 -5.18 -8.63
CA ALA A 98 15.09 -5.89 -7.46
C ALA A 98 15.02 -7.42 -7.65
N LEU A 99 13.93 -7.93 -8.22
CA LEU A 99 13.77 -9.35 -8.54
C LEU A 99 14.86 -9.85 -9.49
N ARG A 100 15.20 -9.08 -10.54
CA ARG A 100 16.31 -9.42 -11.45
C ARG A 100 17.64 -9.48 -10.71
N GLY A 101 17.87 -8.54 -9.77
CA GLY A 101 19.06 -8.57 -8.91
C GLY A 101 19.12 -9.80 -8.02
N ILE A 102 17.98 -10.20 -7.43
CA ILE A 102 17.88 -11.43 -6.62
C ILE A 102 18.28 -12.65 -7.46
N GLU A 103 17.75 -12.79 -8.69
CA GLU A 103 18.13 -13.91 -9.56
C GLU A 103 19.64 -13.94 -9.82
N GLN A 104 20.28 -12.79 -10.05
CA GLN A 104 21.74 -12.73 -10.25
C GLN A 104 22.51 -13.26 -9.05
N TYR A 105 22.12 -12.90 -7.82
CA TYR A 105 22.75 -13.45 -6.62
C TYR A 105 22.50 -14.97 -6.48
N LEU A 106 21.30 -15.45 -6.81
CA LEU A 106 21.00 -16.88 -6.76
C LEU A 106 21.77 -17.68 -7.83
N ILE A 107 21.98 -17.12 -9.02
CA ILE A 107 22.86 -17.69 -10.04
C ILE A 107 24.29 -17.78 -9.50
N LEU A 108 24.81 -16.72 -8.88
CA LEU A 108 26.15 -16.71 -8.29
C LEU A 108 26.32 -17.77 -7.18
N LEU A 109 25.29 -18.02 -6.37
CA LEU A 109 25.32 -19.10 -5.36
C LEU A 109 25.48 -20.49 -5.99
N VAL A 110 24.99 -20.68 -7.21
CA VAL A 110 25.14 -21.95 -7.95
C VAL A 110 26.52 -22.01 -8.61
N SER A 111 26.95 -20.91 -9.23
CA SER A 111 28.19 -20.86 -10.00
C SER A 111 29.46 -20.81 -9.15
N ILE A 112 29.41 -20.26 -7.93
CA ILE A 112 30.58 -20.09 -7.06
C ILE A 112 30.28 -20.63 -5.64
N PRO A 113 30.14 -21.95 -5.45
CA PRO A 113 29.78 -22.54 -4.16
C PRO A 113 30.77 -22.22 -3.02
N GLY A 114 32.04 -21.98 -3.36
CA GLY A 114 33.09 -21.62 -2.39
C GLY A 114 32.87 -20.28 -1.68
N MET A 115 32.06 -19.38 -2.26
CA MET A 115 31.71 -18.07 -1.69
C MET A 115 30.24 -17.98 -1.26
N ALA A 116 29.59 -19.13 -1.01
CA ALA A 116 28.14 -19.16 -0.80
C ALA A 116 27.68 -18.28 0.38
N ASN A 117 28.45 -18.21 1.46
CA ASN A 117 28.10 -17.37 2.62
C ASN A 117 28.20 -15.89 2.30
N GLU A 118 29.29 -15.47 1.66
CA GLU A 118 29.53 -14.08 1.27
C GLU A 118 28.45 -13.59 0.30
N ILE A 119 28.11 -14.42 -0.69
CA ILE A 119 27.05 -14.12 -1.67
C ILE A 119 25.68 -14.05 -0.96
N SER A 120 25.41 -14.97 -0.03
CA SER A 120 24.17 -14.96 0.76
C SER A 120 24.04 -13.71 1.64
N MET A 121 25.12 -13.30 2.32
CA MET A 121 25.14 -12.06 3.10
C MET A 121 24.91 -10.83 2.20
N ALA A 122 25.57 -10.79 1.03
CA ALA A 122 25.37 -9.71 0.07
C ALA A 122 23.93 -9.66 -0.48
N LEU A 123 23.27 -10.80 -0.69
CA LEU A 123 21.86 -10.86 -1.06
C LEU A 123 20.94 -10.36 0.07
N ALA A 124 21.21 -10.74 1.31
CA ALA A 124 20.47 -10.23 2.45
C ALA A 124 20.62 -8.71 2.57
N ASP A 125 21.83 -8.17 2.42
CA ASP A 125 22.09 -6.72 2.45
C ASP A 125 21.46 -5.98 1.27
N TYR A 126 21.36 -6.62 0.10
CA TYR A 126 20.65 -6.08 -1.06
C TYR A 126 19.16 -5.88 -0.76
N LEU A 127 18.53 -6.84 -0.10
CA LEU A 127 17.14 -6.76 0.33
C LEU A 127 16.93 -5.77 1.49
N LYS A 128 17.87 -5.70 2.44
CA LYS A 128 17.84 -4.66 3.50
C LYS A 128 17.91 -3.26 2.92
N LEU A 129 18.77 -3.03 1.93
CA LEU A 129 18.87 -1.78 1.20
C LEU A 129 17.54 -1.40 0.55
N TYR A 130 16.87 -2.37 -0.10
CA TYR A 130 15.53 -2.13 -0.65
C TYR A 130 14.55 -1.69 0.45
N ASN A 131 14.52 -2.40 1.58
CA ASN A 131 13.59 -2.10 2.67
C ASN A 131 13.84 -0.70 3.26
N SER A 132 15.09 -0.38 3.61
CA SER A 132 15.45 0.91 4.20
C SER A 132 15.21 2.06 3.24
N ARG A 133 15.56 1.88 1.96
CA ARG A 133 15.33 2.93 0.95
C ARG A 133 13.85 3.13 0.67
N THR A 134 13.03 2.09 0.71
CA THR A 134 11.57 2.21 0.63
C THR A 134 11.01 3.07 1.76
N GLU A 135 11.47 2.83 2.99
CA GLU A 135 11.07 3.62 4.16
C GLU A 135 11.45 5.11 4.02
N GLU A 136 12.71 5.40 3.64
CA GLU A 136 13.18 6.77 3.40
C GLU A 136 12.37 7.50 2.31
N LEU A 137 12.11 6.82 1.18
CA LEU A 137 11.42 7.40 0.04
C LEU A 137 9.94 7.68 0.34
N ILE A 138 9.28 6.81 1.08
CA ILE A 138 7.83 6.87 1.30
C ILE A 138 7.47 7.51 2.65
N LEU A 139 7.98 6.98 3.76
CA LEU A 139 7.68 7.49 5.10
C LEU A 139 8.48 8.76 5.40
N GLY A 140 9.74 8.81 4.98
CA GLY A 140 10.58 10.02 5.02
C GLY A 140 10.25 11.04 3.92
N ALA A 141 9.32 10.71 3.01
CA ALA A 141 8.95 11.51 1.85
C ALA A 141 10.12 11.88 0.91
N GLY A 142 11.20 11.09 0.92
CA GLY A 142 12.38 11.29 0.07
C GLY A 142 12.05 11.28 -1.42
N ALA A 143 11.04 10.52 -1.85
CA ALA A 143 10.61 10.45 -3.25
C ALA A 143 10.07 11.78 -3.80
N ARG A 144 9.73 12.74 -2.93
CA ARG A 144 9.40 14.11 -3.38
C ARG A 144 10.60 14.84 -3.94
N ILE A 145 11.79 14.55 -3.40
CA ILE A 145 13.06 15.17 -3.78
C ILE A 145 13.70 14.37 -4.91
N THR A 146 13.81 13.05 -4.77
CA THR A 146 14.57 12.19 -5.69
C THR A 146 13.79 11.84 -6.95
N ALA A 147 12.52 11.49 -6.82
CA ALA A 147 11.66 11.06 -7.93
C ALA A 147 10.75 12.18 -8.47
N GLY A 148 10.79 13.36 -7.84
CA GLY A 148 9.99 14.53 -8.23
C GLY A 148 8.49 14.39 -7.97
N LEU A 149 8.08 13.53 -7.03
CA LEU A 149 6.66 13.41 -6.65
C LEU A 149 6.20 14.68 -5.94
N THR A 150 5.09 15.27 -6.38
CA THR A 150 4.52 16.47 -5.72
C THR A 150 4.14 16.17 -4.27
N ASN A 151 3.41 15.06 -4.08
CA ASN A 151 2.97 14.54 -2.80
C ASN A 151 2.97 13.01 -2.77
N ILE A 152 3.18 12.43 -1.59
CA ILE A 152 2.95 11.00 -1.34
C ILE A 152 1.48 10.81 -1.00
N ASN A 153 0.74 10.12 -1.86
CA ASN A 153 -0.70 9.92 -1.74
C ASN A 153 -1.05 8.46 -1.35
N THR A 154 -2.33 8.19 -1.14
CA THR A 154 -2.85 6.86 -0.79
C THR A 154 -2.47 5.77 -1.80
N LYS A 155 -2.40 6.11 -3.11
CA LYS A 155 -1.99 5.15 -4.14
C LYS A 155 -0.54 4.73 -3.95
N HIS A 156 0.37 5.68 -3.70
CA HIS A 156 1.78 5.37 -3.47
C HIS A 156 1.94 4.48 -2.23
N LEU A 157 1.23 4.79 -1.14
CA LEU A 157 1.24 3.97 0.08
C LEU A 157 0.71 2.56 -0.16
N ALA A 158 -0.39 2.42 -0.93
CA ALA A 158 -0.95 1.12 -1.27
C ALA A 158 0.04 0.27 -2.09
N LEU A 159 0.60 0.82 -3.17
CA LEU A 159 1.60 0.12 -4.01
C LEU A 159 2.88 -0.20 -3.24
N THR A 160 3.30 0.67 -2.31
CA THR A 160 4.43 0.39 -1.41
C THR A 160 4.13 -0.82 -0.54
N SER A 161 2.97 -0.86 0.12
CA SER A 161 2.60 -2.00 0.96
C SER A 161 2.43 -3.31 0.17
N GLN A 162 1.99 -3.23 -1.10
CA GLN A 162 1.91 -4.38 -1.99
C GLN A 162 3.31 -4.89 -2.40
N SER A 163 4.24 -3.97 -2.65
CA SER A 163 5.64 -4.28 -2.95
C SER A 163 6.34 -4.95 -1.77
N LEU A 164 6.10 -4.45 -0.55
CA LEU A 164 6.60 -5.08 0.68
C LEU A 164 6.00 -6.47 0.89
N SER A 165 4.69 -6.63 0.65
CA SER A 165 3.99 -7.93 0.75
C SER A 165 4.59 -8.96 -0.22
N PHE A 166 4.90 -8.56 -1.44
CA PHE A 166 5.58 -9.42 -2.41
C PHE A 166 6.92 -9.95 -1.87
N PHE A 167 7.77 -9.10 -1.29
CA PHE A 167 9.03 -9.55 -0.69
C PHE A 167 8.82 -10.42 0.55
N ILE A 168 7.84 -10.11 1.41
CA ILE A 168 7.49 -10.94 2.57
C ILE A 168 7.15 -12.37 2.14
N THR A 169 6.43 -12.53 1.02
CA THR A 169 6.07 -13.82 0.43
C THR A 169 7.25 -14.47 -0.29
N LEU A 170 8.14 -13.70 -0.93
CA LEU A 170 9.29 -14.22 -1.68
C LEU A 170 10.47 -14.66 -0.80
N ILE A 171 10.73 -13.98 0.33
CA ILE A 171 11.88 -14.23 1.20
C ILE A 171 12.01 -15.69 1.65
N PRO A 172 10.95 -16.42 2.05
CA PRO A 172 11.03 -17.84 2.38
C PRO A 172 11.60 -18.72 1.25
N TYR A 173 11.24 -18.45 0.00
CA TYR A 173 11.78 -19.17 -1.17
C TYR A 173 13.27 -18.91 -1.36
N ILE A 174 13.68 -17.65 -1.21
CA ILE A 174 15.09 -17.25 -1.28
C ILE A 174 15.89 -17.94 -0.17
N ARG A 175 15.39 -17.87 1.08
CA ARG A 175 16.02 -18.50 2.25
C ARG A 175 16.23 -19.99 2.04
N GLU A 176 15.22 -20.69 1.52
CA GLU A 176 15.29 -22.12 1.29
C GLU A 176 16.25 -22.48 0.15
N SER A 177 16.28 -21.67 -0.91
CA SER A 177 17.26 -21.79 -2.00
C SER A 177 18.70 -21.66 -1.50
N VAL A 178 18.94 -20.74 -0.56
CA VAL A 178 20.23 -20.55 0.11
C VAL A 178 20.53 -21.75 1.02
N ARG A 179 19.58 -22.20 1.85
CA ARG A 179 19.74 -23.32 2.80
C ARG A 179 20.26 -24.59 2.14
N ARG A 180 19.87 -24.87 0.90
CA ARG A 180 20.30 -26.08 0.16
C ARG A 180 21.78 -26.07 -0.23
N LYS A 181 22.48 -24.93 -0.13
CA LYS A 181 23.88 -24.84 -0.55
C LYS A 181 24.81 -25.46 0.50
N PRO A 182 25.76 -26.32 0.11
CA PRO A 182 26.53 -27.15 1.04
C PRO A 182 27.41 -26.35 2.01
N SER A 183 27.88 -25.17 1.60
CA SER A 183 28.78 -24.33 2.39
C SER A 183 28.07 -23.29 3.27
N ILE A 184 26.73 -23.27 3.32
CA ILE A 184 26.00 -22.25 4.08
C ILE A 184 26.03 -22.50 5.59
N ILE A 185 26.39 -21.46 6.33
CA ILE A 185 26.35 -21.46 7.79
C ILE A 185 24.89 -21.32 8.24
N ILE A 186 24.40 -22.25 9.05
CA ILE A 186 23.00 -22.29 9.50
C ILE A 186 22.57 -20.98 10.18
N SER A 187 23.44 -20.34 10.95
CA SER A 187 23.15 -19.06 11.62
C SER A 187 22.89 -17.91 10.62
N SER A 188 23.41 -17.97 9.39
CA SER A 188 23.10 -16.99 8.34
C SER A 188 21.64 -17.03 7.88
N LEU A 189 20.95 -18.17 8.06
CA LEU A 189 19.55 -18.34 7.69
C LEU A 189 18.60 -17.56 8.61
N ALA A 190 18.97 -17.41 9.89
CA ALA A 190 18.24 -16.55 10.81
C ALA A 190 18.24 -15.08 10.35
N GLY A 191 19.25 -14.66 9.57
CA GLY A 191 19.29 -13.36 8.92
C GLY A 191 18.12 -13.12 7.95
N TYR A 192 17.66 -14.16 7.25
CA TYR A 192 16.50 -14.06 6.35
C TYR A 192 15.17 -14.04 7.12
N ASP A 193 15.10 -14.73 8.25
CA ASP A 193 13.92 -14.68 9.12
C ASP A 193 13.78 -13.27 9.73
N CYS A 194 14.88 -12.68 10.20
CA CYS A 194 14.94 -11.28 10.63
C CYS A 194 14.59 -10.31 9.48
N LEU A 195 15.11 -10.56 8.27
CA LEU A 195 14.79 -9.76 7.09
C LEU A 195 13.29 -9.76 6.78
N LYS A 196 12.63 -10.91 6.85
CA LYS A 196 11.17 -11.01 6.68
C LYS A 196 10.45 -10.14 7.71
N CYS A 197 10.87 -10.17 8.98
CA CYS A 197 10.32 -9.32 10.04
C CYS A 197 10.49 -7.83 9.71
N LEU A 198 11.67 -7.39 9.24
CA LEU A 198 11.91 -5.99 8.85
C LEU A 198 10.95 -5.50 7.76
N PHE A 199 10.66 -6.32 6.75
CA PHE A 199 9.67 -5.98 5.72
C PHE A 199 8.24 -5.94 6.28
N GLN A 200 7.89 -6.84 7.21
CA GLN A 200 6.59 -6.84 7.89
C GLN A 200 6.39 -5.60 8.78
N GLU A 201 7.42 -5.18 9.49
CA GLU A 201 7.45 -3.96 10.30
C GLU A 201 7.26 -2.72 9.41
N ASN A 202 8.03 -2.60 8.33
CA ASN A 202 7.87 -1.49 7.38
C ASN A 202 6.45 -1.44 6.80
N ARG A 203 5.90 -2.59 6.37
CA ARG A 203 4.53 -2.66 5.87
C ARG A 203 3.51 -2.21 6.92
N SER A 204 3.72 -2.60 8.18
CA SER A 204 2.87 -2.17 9.29
C SER A 204 2.96 -0.65 9.52
N SER A 205 4.15 -0.06 9.41
CA SER A 205 4.35 1.39 9.43
C SER A 205 3.62 2.12 8.30
N ILE A 206 3.57 1.53 7.09
CA ILE A 206 2.76 2.05 5.97
C ILE A 206 1.25 2.03 6.31
N TYR A 207 0.75 0.94 6.89
CA TYR A 207 -0.66 0.85 7.32
C TYR A 207 -0.98 1.87 8.41
N HIS A 208 -0.13 1.99 9.43
CA HIS A 208 -0.28 3.03 10.46
C HIS A 208 -0.25 4.44 9.87
N LYS A 209 0.60 4.71 8.87
CA LYS A 209 0.62 6.02 8.19
C LYS A 209 -0.71 6.32 7.50
N LEU A 210 -1.30 5.35 6.80
CA LEU A 210 -2.62 5.49 6.17
C LEU A 210 -3.68 5.83 7.21
N ILE A 211 -3.71 5.09 8.33
CA ILE A 211 -4.68 5.31 9.41
C ILE A 211 -4.49 6.69 10.05
N ASN A 212 -3.24 7.07 10.35
CA ASN A 212 -2.91 8.36 10.95
C ASN A 212 -3.30 9.54 10.05
N ILE A 213 -3.15 9.42 8.73
CA ILE A 213 -3.61 10.45 7.78
C ILE A 213 -5.12 10.63 7.90
N MET A 214 -5.89 9.53 7.91
CA MET A 214 -7.36 9.61 7.99
C MET A 214 -7.86 10.10 9.34
N SER A 215 -7.19 9.69 10.42
CA SER A 215 -7.46 10.16 11.78
C SER A 215 -7.18 11.67 11.91
N PHE A 216 -6.02 12.14 11.44
CA PHE A 216 -5.69 13.56 11.44
C PHE A 216 -6.70 14.42 10.68
N ARG A 217 -7.14 13.97 9.50
CA ARG A 217 -8.19 14.65 8.73
C ARG A 217 -9.51 14.72 9.49
N THR A 218 -9.87 13.65 10.18
CA THR A 218 -11.07 13.63 11.04
C THR A 218 -10.99 14.68 12.13
N THR A 219 -9.84 14.80 12.82
CA THR A 219 -9.62 15.86 13.81
C THR A 219 -9.78 17.26 13.20
N LEU A 220 -9.32 17.49 11.96
CA LEU A 220 -9.54 18.78 11.28
C LEU A 220 -11.01 19.05 11.00
N TYR A 221 -11.75 18.05 10.52
CA TYR A 221 -13.18 18.21 10.24
C TYR A 221 -14.02 18.41 11.50
N ILE A 222 -13.65 17.77 12.61
CA ILE A 222 -14.27 18.01 13.92
C ILE A 222 -14.08 19.46 14.35
N ARG A 223 -12.89 20.04 14.17
CA ARG A 223 -12.66 21.47 14.47
C ARG A 223 -13.50 22.41 13.60
N GLU A 224 -13.80 22.04 12.35
CA GLU A 224 -14.74 22.82 11.53
C GLU A 224 -16.17 22.65 12.01
N MET A 225 -16.57 21.45 12.44
CA MET A 225 -17.87 21.16 13.03
C MET A 225 -18.12 21.96 14.32
N GLU A 226 -17.11 22.08 15.19
CA GLU A 226 -17.17 22.82 16.45
C GLU A 226 -17.48 24.32 16.27
N LYS A 227 -17.19 24.89 15.09
CA LYS A 227 -17.50 26.29 14.79
C LYS A 227 -18.94 26.51 14.34
N ILE A 228 -19.68 25.44 14.04
CA ILE A 228 -21.05 25.53 13.53
C ILE A 228 -22.00 25.85 14.67
N LYS A 229 -22.76 26.92 14.50
CA LYS A 229 -23.90 27.26 15.36
C LYS A 229 -25.14 26.59 14.78
N TRP A 230 -25.47 25.41 15.29
CA TRP A 230 -26.52 24.55 14.74
C TRP A 230 -27.91 25.18 14.72
N ASP A 231 -28.18 26.12 15.63
CA ASP A 231 -29.47 26.78 15.79
C ASP A 231 -29.60 28.09 14.97
N ASP A 232 -28.55 28.52 14.25
CA ASP A 232 -28.61 29.72 13.40
C ASP A 232 -29.51 29.47 12.18
N GLU A 233 -30.38 30.43 11.84
CA GLU A 233 -31.38 30.29 10.76
C GLU A 233 -30.75 29.88 9.41
N VAL A 234 -29.57 30.42 9.10
CA VAL A 234 -28.84 30.10 7.86
C VAL A 234 -28.34 28.65 7.86
N GLU A 235 -27.85 28.14 8.99
CA GLU A 235 -27.37 26.76 9.09
C GLU A 235 -28.52 25.77 9.07
N VAL A 236 -29.65 26.09 9.72
CA VAL A 236 -30.86 25.28 9.71
C VAL A 236 -31.36 25.05 8.28
N GLN A 237 -31.27 26.05 7.40
CA GLN A 237 -31.70 25.92 6.00
C GLN A 237 -30.73 25.12 5.12
N ARG A 238 -29.46 25.00 5.50
CA ARG A 238 -28.49 24.19 4.74
C ARG A 238 -28.84 22.71 4.79
N THR A 239 -28.52 22.00 3.71
CA THR A 239 -28.78 20.56 3.58
C THR A 239 -27.82 19.73 4.44
N VAL A 240 -26.52 19.82 4.15
CA VAL A 240 -25.43 19.09 4.83
C VAL A 240 -24.20 19.98 4.95
N SER A 241 -23.31 19.65 5.89
CA SER A 241 -22.10 20.42 6.13
C SER A 241 -20.99 20.09 5.13
N PRO A 242 -20.22 21.05 4.62
CA PRO A 242 -19.13 20.79 3.67
C PRO A 242 -18.05 19.81 4.19
N TYR A 243 -17.80 19.81 5.51
CA TYR A 243 -16.85 18.88 6.13
C TYR A 243 -17.31 17.42 6.02
N ILE A 244 -18.62 17.16 6.12
CA ILE A 244 -19.17 15.80 6.09
C ILE A 244 -19.19 15.24 4.66
N GLU A 245 -19.45 16.10 3.67
CA GLU A 245 -19.34 15.75 2.26
C GLU A 245 -17.89 15.42 1.88
N THR A 246 -16.95 16.22 2.38
CA THR A 246 -15.52 16.01 2.11
C THR A 246 -15.04 14.72 2.78
N LEU A 247 -15.34 14.51 4.06
CA LEU A 247 -15.01 13.28 4.79
C LEU A 247 -15.52 12.02 4.06
N THR A 248 -16.80 12.01 3.67
CA THR A 248 -17.40 10.84 3.01
C THR A 248 -16.76 10.57 1.65
N LYS A 249 -16.48 11.62 0.87
CA LYS A 249 -15.77 11.50 -0.42
C LYS A 249 -14.36 10.94 -0.25
N GLU A 250 -13.64 11.36 0.78
CA GLU A 250 -12.29 10.89 1.05
C GLU A 250 -12.25 9.44 1.55
N ALA A 251 -13.17 9.06 2.45
CA ALA A 251 -13.29 7.68 2.91
C ALA A 251 -13.63 6.70 1.75
N LEU A 252 -14.57 7.09 0.87
CA LEU A 252 -14.89 6.33 -0.34
C LEU A 252 -13.70 6.26 -1.32
N THR A 253 -12.87 7.30 -1.34
CA THR A 253 -11.67 7.32 -2.18
C THR A 253 -10.58 6.43 -1.61
N LEU A 254 -10.41 6.41 -0.29
CA LEU A 254 -9.53 5.48 0.40
C LEU A 254 -9.93 4.03 0.07
N GLU A 255 -11.18 3.63 0.33
CA GLU A 255 -11.68 2.28 0.02
C GLU A 255 -11.41 1.90 -1.44
N ARG A 256 -11.79 2.75 -2.39
CA ARG A 256 -11.58 2.49 -3.83
C ARG A 256 -10.11 2.32 -4.20
N VAL A 257 -9.23 3.15 -3.64
CA VAL A 257 -7.80 3.07 -3.92
C VAL A 257 -7.21 1.80 -3.30
N LEU A 258 -7.53 1.50 -2.04
CA LEU A 258 -7.03 0.29 -1.38
C LEU A 258 -7.53 -0.97 -2.10
N GLY A 259 -8.82 -1.06 -2.42
CA GLY A 259 -9.40 -2.20 -3.11
C GLY A 259 -8.90 -2.40 -4.55
N LYS A 260 -8.31 -1.36 -5.16
CA LYS A 260 -7.66 -1.48 -6.46
C LYS A 260 -6.27 -2.11 -6.39
N TYR A 261 -5.53 -1.87 -5.30
CA TYR A 261 -4.10 -2.21 -5.22
C TYR A 261 -3.77 -3.31 -4.20
N LEU A 262 -4.67 -3.59 -3.26
CA LEU A 262 -4.46 -4.54 -2.17
C LEU A 262 -5.45 -5.71 -2.22
N PRO A 263 -5.06 -6.90 -1.73
CA PRO A 263 -5.99 -7.97 -1.42
C PRO A 263 -7.06 -7.52 -0.41
N THR A 264 -8.26 -8.10 -0.52
CA THR A 264 -9.41 -7.78 0.33
C THR A 264 -9.08 -7.87 1.83
N SER A 265 -8.37 -8.91 2.25
CA SER A 265 -7.97 -9.10 3.65
C SER A 265 -7.11 -7.95 4.20
N ASN A 266 -6.12 -7.49 3.42
CA ASN A 266 -5.24 -6.39 3.81
C ASN A 266 -6.00 -5.05 3.82
N MET A 267 -6.89 -4.84 2.85
CA MET A 267 -7.76 -3.66 2.82
C MET A 267 -8.68 -3.60 4.05
N GLU A 268 -9.31 -4.72 4.42
CA GLU A 268 -10.20 -4.81 5.58
C GLU A 268 -9.49 -4.48 6.89
N ILE A 269 -8.25 -4.93 7.09
CA ILE A 269 -7.44 -4.58 8.27
C ILE A 269 -7.31 -3.05 8.41
N ILE A 270 -6.97 -2.36 7.32
CA ILE A 270 -6.78 -0.90 7.32
C ILE A 270 -8.12 -0.19 7.55
N LEU A 271 -9.17 -0.57 6.80
CA LEU A 271 -10.47 0.08 6.90
C LEU A 271 -11.09 -0.10 8.28
N ASN A 272 -11.02 -1.29 8.88
CA ASN A 272 -11.53 -1.54 10.22
C ASN A 272 -10.92 -0.59 11.25
N GLN A 273 -9.60 -0.38 11.22
CA GLN A 273 -8.92 0.52 12.16
C GLN A 273 -9.26 2.00 11.89
N VAL A 274 -9.41 2.40 10.62
CA VAL A 274 -9.87 3.75 10.27
C VAL A 274 -11.28 4.00 10.81
N PHE A 275 -12.22 3.08 10.59
CA PHE A 275 -13.60 3.23 11.03
C PHE A 275 -13.77 3.13 12.55
N GLU A 276 -12.91 2.36 13.22
CA GLU A 276 -12.84 2.36 14.68
C GLU A 276 -12.41 3.72 15.22
N SER A 277 -11.35 4.31 14.67
CA SER A 277 -10.92 5.67 15.01
C SER A 277 -11.99 6.72 14.70
N TYR A 278 -12.71 6.58 13.59
CA TYR A 278 -13.81 7.46 13.23
C TYR A 278 -14.95 7.36 14.23
N ARG A 279 -15.31 6.14 14.64
CA ARG A 279 -16.35 5.91 15.63
C ARG A 279 -16.04 6.63 16.92
N GLU A 280 -14.82 6.46 17.44
CA GLU A 280 -14.42 7.11 18.69
C GLU A 280 -14.50 8.64 18.60
N GLN A 281 -13.84 9.23 17.60
CA GLN A 281 -13.74 10.68 17.44
C GLN A 281 -15.08 11.34 17.13
N TRP A 282 -15.85 10.80 16.17
CA TRP A 282 -17.15 11.36 15.82
C TRP A 282 -18.20 11.13 16.89
N SER A 283 -18.18 10.01 17.61
CA SER A 283 -19.10 9.81 18.74
C SER A 283 -18.96 10.92 19.78
N LYS A 284 -17.71 11.29 20.09
CA LYS A 284 -17.41 12.38 21.02
C LYS A 284 -17.89 13.72 20.47
N ALA A 285 -17.50 14.08 19.25
CA ALA A 285 -17.89 15.35 18.63
C ALA A 285 -19.40 15.53 18.50
N PHE A 286 -20.12 14.50 18.05
CA PHE A 286 -21.58 14.54 17.97
C PHE A 286 -22.24 14.65 19.34
N LYS A 287 -21.70 14.01 20.40
CA LYS A 287 -22.21 14.17 21.77
C LYS A 287 -21.98 15.58 22.29
N GLU A 288 -20.83 16.18 22.02
CA GLU A 288 -20.44 17.51 22.52
C GLU A 288 -21.09 18.67 21.75
N ALA A 289 -21.62 18.43 20.55
CA ALA A 289 -22.34 19.43 19.77
C ALA A 289 -23.50 20.06 20.56
N VAL A 290 -23.45 21.39 20.75
CA VAL A 290 -24.48 22.15 21.47
C VAL A 290 -25.64 22.45 20.52
N ILE A 291 -26.84 21.99 20.89
CA ILE A 291 -28.08 22.15 20.13
C ILE A 291 -29.19 22.55 21.10
N LEU A 292 -29.89 23.64 20.81
CA LEU A 292 -30.95 24.20 21.64
C LEU A 292 -32.34 24.13 21.00
N THR A 293 -32.44 23.80 19.72
CA THR A 293 -33.70 23.75 18.98
C THR A 293 -33.88 22.43 18.22
N GLU A 294 -35.14 22.07 17.93
CA GLU A 294 -35.45 20.90 17.09
C GLU A 294 -34.97 21.09 15.65
N ALA A 295 -34.94 22.35 15.18
CA ALA A 295 -34.41 22.71 13.88
C ALA A 295 -32.89 22.44 13.79
N GLY A 296 -32.12 22.82 14.82
CA GLY A 296 -30.70 22.52 14.93
C GLY A 296 -30.43 21.02 15.07
N LYS A 297 -31.27 20.30 15.83
CA LYS A 297 -31.19 18.83 15.94
C LYS A 297 -31.40 18.15 14.58
N SER A 298 -32.42 18.58 13.85
CA SER A 298 -32.71 18.10 12.49
C SER A 298 -31.59 18.44 11.51
N ARG A 299 -30.88 19.55 11.71
CA ARG A 299 -29.72 19.93 10.90
C ARG A 299 -28.51 19.04 11.14
N LEU A 300 -28.17 18.73 12.39
CA LEU A 300 -27.11 17.79 12.72
C LEU A 300 -27.47 16.35 12.28
N LEU A 301 -28.76 15.99 12.38
CA LEU A 301 -29.25 14.68 11.95
C LEU A 301 -28.98 14.43 10.46
N ARG A 302 -29.16 15.44 9.61
CA ARG A 302 -28.86 15.31 8.16
C ARG A 302 -27.39 15.00 7.87
N ASP A 303 -26.46 15.50 8.68
CA ASP A 303 -25.04 15.14 8.55
C ASP A 303 -24.82 13.66 8.93
N ALA A 304 -25.48 13.18 9.99
CA ALA A 304 -25.42 11.76 10.39
C ALA A 304 -26.07 10.82 9.35
N GLU A 305 -27.17 11.26 8.72
CA GLU A 305 -27.84 10.53 7.64
C GLU A 305 -26.95 10.42 6.40
N LEU A 306 -26.19 11.47 6.06
CA LEU A 306 -25.22 11.39 4.98
C LEU A 306 -24.10 10.37 5.29
N LEU A 307 -23.61 10.34 6.53
CA LEU A 307 -22.64 9.33 6.97
C LEU A 307 -23.19 7.92 6.78
N GLN A 308 -24.44 7.66 7.21
CA GLN A 308 -25.08 6.36 7.04
C GLN A 308 -25.20 6.00 5.54
N ALA A 309 -25.73 6.91 4.73
CA ALA A 309 -25.99 6.65 3.32
C ALA A 309 -24.72 6.33 2.50
N LYS A 310 -23.56 6.86 2.94
CA LYS A 310 -22.28 6.75 2.23
C LYS A 310 -21.32 5.73 2.86
N LEU A 311 -21.13 5.76 4.17
CA LEU A 311 -20.08 4.99 4.85
C LEU A 311 -20.55 3.61 5.32
N ASP A 312 -21.83 3.42 5.65
CA ASP A 312 -22.30 2.12 6.15
C ASP A 312 -22.33 1.04 5.04
N LYS A 313 -22.13 1.46 3.78
CA LYS A 313 -21.93 0.57 2.62
C LYS A 313 -20.52 0.01 2.52
N ILE A 314 -19.56 0.62 3.24
CA ILE A 314 -18.16 0.21 3.20
C ILE A 314 -17.96 -0.95 4.18
N ASN A 315 -17.33 -2.02 3.70
CA ASN A 315 -16.98 -3.16 4.54
C ASN A 315 -16.03 -2.72 5.66
N GLY A 316 -16.39 -3.04 6.90
CA GLY A 316 -15.65 -2.63 8.11
C GLY A 316 -16.13 -1.34 8.78
N SER A 317 -17.12 -0.64 8.20
CA SER A 317 -17.73 0.55 8.82
C SER A 317 -18.48 0.27 10.13
N LYS A 318 -18.97 -0.98 10.30
CA LYS A 318 -19.72 -1.45 11.46
C LYS A 318 -20.93 -0.56 11.80
N GLU A 319 -21.63 -0.05 10.78
CA GLU A 319 -22.78 0.84 10.95
C GLU A 319 -22.44 2.16 11.69
N LEU A 320 -21.33 2.80 11.29
CA LEU A 320 -20.87 4.06 11.87
C LEU A 320 -21.94 5.16 11.78
N GLY A 321 -22.56 5.34 10.61
CA GLY A 321 -23.57 6.36 10.39
C GLY A 321 -24.85 6.11 11.18
N ALA A 322 -25.33 4.87 11.20
CA ALA A 322 -26.45 4.48 12.07
C ALA A 322 -26.16 4.79 13.56
N HIS A 323 -24.92 4.54 14.01
CA HIS A 323 -24.51 4.90 15.36
C HIS A 323 -24.55 6.41 15.62
N MET A 324 -24.10 7.24 14.67
CA MET A 324 -24.19 8.70 14.78
C MET A 324 -25.64 9.19 14.85
N ILE A 325 -26.53 8.61 14.03
CA ILE A 325 -27.97 8.93 14.05
C ILE A 325 -28.55 8.67 15.44
N ASN A 326 -28.22 7.54 16.07
CA ASN A 326 -28.69 7.22 17.40
C ASN A 326 -28.20 8.22 18.46
N ILE A 327 -26.95 8.68 18.35
CA ILE A 327 -26.40 9.74 19.23
C ILE A 327 -27.20 11.04 19.06
N VAL A 328 -27.47 11.47 17.83
CA VAL A 328 -28.23 12.71 17.58
C VAL A 328 -29.65 12.59 18.11
N LYS A 329 -30.34 11.47 17.83
CA LYS A 329 -31.71 11.23 18.30
C LYS A 329 -31.83 11.28 19.83
N ALA A 330 -30.82 10.76 20.53
CA ALA A 330 -30.77 10.74 22.00
C ALA A 330 -30.52 12.11 22.65
N LYS A 331 -30.15 13.16 21.89
CA LYS A 331 -29.98 14.51 22.44
C LYS A 331 -31.30 15.09 22.93
N GLN A 332 -31.30 15.55 24.17
CA GLN A 332 -32.40 16.31 24.77
C GLN A 332 -32.28 17.77 24.38
N ILE A 333 -33.37 18.36 23.87
CA ILE A 333 -33.46 19.78 23.59
C ILE A 333 -33.97 20.45 24.86
N SER A 334 -33.20 21.39 25.40
CA SER A 334 -33.62 22.12 26.60
C SER A 334 -34.85 22.97 26.26
N SER A 335 -36.03 22.57 26.74
CA SER A 335 -37.23 23.38 26.63
C SER A 335 -37.03 24.67 27.42
N ARG A 336 -36.95 25.82 26.73
CA ARG A 336 -37.00 27.13 27.39
C ARG A 336 -38.34 27.23 28.15
N PRO A 337 -38.37 27.68 29.42
CA PRO A 337 -39.63 27.92 30.11
C PRO A 337 -40.39 29.01 29.35
N GLU A 338 -41.65 28.75 29.01
CA GLU A 338 -42.56 29.75 28.47
C GLU A 338 -42.58 30.96 29.41
N SER A 339 -42.12 32.12 28.91
CA SER A 339 -42.33 33.38 29.60
C SER A 339 -43.83 33.62 29.65
N SER A 340 -44.40 33.49 30.85
CA SER A 340 -45.78 33.87 31.14
C SER A 340 -46.03 35.29 30.64
N ARG A 341 -46.88 35.42 29.61
CA ARG A 341 -47.55 36.68 29.30
C ARG A 341 -48.44 37.02 30.50
N SER A 342 -48.00 37.97 31.31
CA SER A 342 -48.92 38.73 32.16
C SER A 342 -49.49 39.88 31.31
N GLU A 343 -50.77 39.77 30.99
CA GLU A 343 -51.58 40.87 30.44
C GLU A 343 -51.63 42.08 31.40
N PRO A 344 -51.85 43.30 30.88
CA PRO A 344 -51.93 44.51 31.69
C PRO A 344 -53.34 44.68 32.28
N SER A 345 -53.45 44.77 33.60
CA SER A 345 -54.69 45.24 34.24
C SER A 345 -54.69 46.76 34.29
N GLY A 346 -55.63 47.35 33.56
CA GLY A 346 -56.11 48.73 33.78
C GLY A 346 -57.15 48.81 34.88
#